data_AF-A0A7X7JJQ3-F1
#
_entry.id   AF-A0A7X7JJQ3-F1
#
_cell.length_a   1.000
_cell.length_b   1.000
_cell.length_c   1.000
_cell.angle_alpha   90.00
_cell.angle_beta   90.00
_cell.angle_gamma   90.00
#
_symmetry.space_group_name_H-M   'P 1'
#
loop_
_entity.id
_entity.type
_entity.pdbx_description
1 polymer ?
#
loop_
_entity_poly.entity_id
_entity_poly.type
_entity_poly.pdbx_seq_one_letter_code
_entity_poly.pdbx_strand_id
1 'polypeptide(L)'
;MSSLSRLLLAVGLLASLVVSPGACTFPEYQFAHEASGGAAVGGLHTGGGAGDIPLGGSGSGMSGGDGGMSGSGGVGPEPTCTDGIRNGDETGTDCGGPECGRCANGQGCKSNDDCFSQRCHTLDHDCQTGLAVQCRCAMGSTNDCLNGSPLRTQVEVRIVNFSDEPIDLEGVVLRYYFAPENNDQAECAMSGLPGGCDGMRRVEQRPHEPPAGTHALELEFSAENGVVAPGEMTATTLIEVVGQPTLPGNDYSFEQNPTMRACERITLHRITESGGVLVWGEPPPTD
;
A
#
# COMPACT_ATOMS: atom_id res chain seq x y z
N MET A 1 -73.84 -17.68 -25.85
CA MET A 1 -73.14 -16.59 -26.58
C MET A 1 -72.03 -16.06 -25.68
N SER A 2 -70.87 -15.71 -26.24
CA SER A 2 -69.59 -15.29 -25.62
C SER A 2 -68.61 -16.44 -25.28
N SER A 3 -67.85 -17.00 -26.23
CA SER A 3 -66.56 -16.53 -26.81
C SER A 3 -65.42 -16.53 -25.78
N LEU A 4 -64.57 -17.56 -25.68
CA LEU A 4 -63.34 -17.84 -26.47
C LEU A 4 -62.27 -16.71 -26.48
N SER A 5 -61.18 -17.00 -25.75
CA SER A 5 -59.77 -17.02 -26.22
C SER A 5 -58.98 -15.71 -26.41
N ARG A 6 -57.74 -15.78 -25.88
CA ARG A 6 -56.51 -15.01 -26.19
C ARG A 6 -56.32 -13.67 -25.47
N LEU A 7 -55.43 -13.67 -24.48
CA LEU A 7 -54.55 -12.53 -24.25
C LEU A 7 -53.12 -13.03 -23.97
N LEU A 8 -52.17 -12.36 -24.61
CA LEU A 8 -50.84 -12.80 -25.00
C LEU A 8 -49.85 -13.04 -23.85
N LEU A 9 -48.95 -14.02 -24.08
CA LEU A 9 -47.61 -14.09 -23.49
C LEU A 9 -46.87 -12.77 -23.73
N ALA A 10 -46.44 -12.09 -22.66
CA ALA A 10 -45.38 -11.09 -22.72
C ALA A 10 -44.08 -11.74 -22.20
N VAL A 11 -43.31 -12.31 -23.12
CA VAL A 11 -41.94 -12.76 -22.89
C VAL A 11 -41.02 -11.82 -23.68
N GLY A 12 -40.04 -11.23 -22.99
CA GLY A 12 -38.85 -10.64 -23.60
C GLY A 12 -38.86 -9.11 -23.68
N LEU A 13 -38.12 -8.45 -22.80
CA LEU A 13 -36.83 -7.82 -23.12
C LEU A 13 -36.25 -7.20 -21.83
N LEU A 14 -35.51 -7.98 -21.03
CA LEU A 14 -34.58 -7.39 -20.06
C LEU A 14 -33.35 -6.97 -20.87
N ALA A 15 -33.30 -5.70 -21.25
CA ALA A 15 -32.09 -5.09 -21.76
C ALA A 15 -31.07 -5.07 -20.62
N SER A 16 -30.11 -5.99 -20.65
CA SER A 16 -28.90 -5.88 -19.87
C SER A 16 -28.21 -4.57 -20.24
N LEU A 17 -28.26 -3.57 -19.35
CA LEU A 17 -27.30 -2.48 -19.39
C LEU A 17 -25.93 -3.11 -19.11
N VAL A 18 -25.19 -3.36 -20.18
CA VAL A 18 -23.75 -3.56 -20.10
C VAL A 18 -23.18 -2.17 -19.78
N VAL A 19 -22.99 -1.88 -18.50
CA VAL A 19 -22.10 -0.79 -18.09
C VAL A 19 -20.72 -1.21 -18.60
N SER A 20 -20.23 -0.50 -19.61
CA SER A 20 -18.85 -0.67 -20.05
C SER A 20 -17.94 -0.31 -18.88
N PRO A 21 -16.91 -1.10 -18.54
CA PRO A 21 -15.91 -0.67 -17.58
C PRO A 21 -15.24 0.57 -18.16
N GLY A 22 -15.58 1.73 -17.62
CA GLY A 22 -14.83 2.94 -17.86
C GLY A 22 -13.44 2.68 -17.30
N ALA A 23 -12.48 2.48 -18.19
CA ALA A 23 -11.08 2.43 -17.81
C ALA A 23 -10.80 3.64 -16.91
N CYS A 24 -10.40 3.39 -15.67
CA CYS A 24 -9.82 4.39 -14.80
C CYS A 24 -8.48 4.81 -15.42
N THR A 25 -8.53 5.68 -16.44
CA THR A 25 -7.33 6.33 -16.96
C THR A 25 -6.99 7.46 -16.00
N PHE A 26 -5.98 7.24 -15.15
CA PHE A 26 -5.40 8.27 -14.31
C PHE A 26 -4.56 9.21 -15.18
N PRO A 27 -4.84 10.52 -15.25
CA PRO A 27 -3.99 11.45 -15.99
C PRO A 27 -2.79 12.02 -15.19
N GLU A 28 -2.48 11.53 -13.99
CA GLU A 28 -1.37 12.08 -13.17
C GLU A 28 -0.41 11.06 -12.53
N TYR A 29 -0.58 9.74 -12.71
CA TYR A 29 0.42 8.75 -12.27
C TYR A 29 1.56 8.63 -13.29
N GLN A 30 2.34 9.71 -13.46
CA GLN A 30 3.72 9.58 -13.91
C GLN A 30 4.55 9.26 -12.67
N PHE A 31 4.98 8.01 -12.54
CA PHE A 31 6.17 7.71 -11.75
C PHE A 31 7.31 8.55 -12.34
N ALA A 32 7.61 9.69 -11.71
CA ALA A 32 8.94 10.25 -11.78
C ALA A 32 9.84 9.31 -10.98
N HIS A 33 10.22 8.17 -11.59
CA HIS A 33 11.50 7.55 -11.28
C HIS A 33 12.56 8.54 -11.76
N GLU A 34 12.85 9.55 -10.94
CA GLU A 34 14.16 10.15 -10.97
C GLU A 34 15.13 9.03 -10.59
N ALA A 35 15.73 8.44 -11.63
CA ALA A 35 16.92 7.65 -11.52
C ALA A 35 18.00 8.51 -10.87
N SER A 36 18.04 8.52 -9.54
CA SER A 36 19.21 8.95 -8.79
C SER A 36 20.25 7.84 -8.94
N GLY A 37 20.92 7.87 -10.10
CA GLY A 37 22.23 7.28 -10.25
C GLY A 37 23.10 7.75 -9.08
N GLY A 38 23.72 6.79 -8.41
CA GLY A 38 24.56 7.04 -7.26
C GLY A 38 25.58 8.14 -7.51
N ALA A 39 25.48 9.22 -6.73
CA ALA A 39 26.57 10.11 -6.45
C ALA A 39 26.87 10.00 -4.95
N ALA A 40 27.84 9.15 -4.62
CA ALA A 40 28.48 9.19 -3.32
C ALA A 40 29.08 10.59 -3.12
N VAL A 41 28.55 11.36 -2.19
CA VAL A 41 29.24 12.52 -1.61
C VAL A 41 29.63 12.17 -0.19
N GLY A 42 30.81 11.56 -0.10
CA GLY A 42 31.56 11.43 1.16
C GLY A 42 31.89 12.80 1.74
N GLY A 43 31.86 12.87 3.06
CA GLY A 43 32.21 14.05 3.84
C GLY A 43 33.61 14.57 3.47
N LEU A 44 33.66 15.87 3.19
CA LEU A 44 34.87 16.62 2.94
C LEU A 44 35.58 16.91 4.27
N HIS A 45 36.61 16.12 4.59
CA HIS A 45 37.70 16.53 5.48
C HIS A 45 38.71 17.34 4.67
N THR A 46 39.05 18.54 5.15
CA THR A 46 39.95 19.49 4.48
C THR A 46 41.44 19.19 4.72
N GLY A 47 42.22 19.21 3.64
CA GLY A 47 43.66 19.47 3.58
C GLY A 47 44.56 18.25 3.80
N GLY A 48 45.60 17.95 3.02
CA GLY A 48 46.27 18.60 1.89
C GLY A 48 47.61 17.86 1.69
N GLY A 49 48.13 17.77 0.46
CA GLY A 49 49.46 17.20 0.23
C GLY A 49 49.62 16.57 -1.16
N ALA A 50 50.32 17.29 -2.02
CA ALA A 50 50.65 16.92 -3.39
C ALA A 50 51.65 15.74 -3.48
N GLY A 51 51.58 14.98 -4.57
CA GLY A 51 52.56 13.95 -4.94
C GLY A 51 52.24 13.37 -6.33
N ASP A 52 53.12 13.64 -7.29
CA ASP A 52 52.99 13.47 -8.73
C ASP A 52 53.12 12.01 -9.28
N ILE A 53 52.82 11.85 -10.59
CA ILE A 53 53.39 10.92 -11.62
C ILE A 53 52.64 9.56 -11.90
N PRO A 54 52.49 9.07 -13.17
CA PRO A 54 52.13 9.69 -14.45
C PRO A 54 51.09 8.85 -15.28
N LEU A 55 50.80 9.32 -16.50
CA LEU A 55 50.00 8.68 -17.56
C LEU A 55 50.75 7.55 -18.32
N GLY A 56 50.01 6.55 -18.80
CA GLY A 56 50.40 5.57 -19.84
C GLY A 56 49.98 4.14 -19.47
N GLY A 57 49.39 3.28 -20.31
CA GLY A 57 49.08 3.28 -21.73
C GLY A 57 48.33 1.96 -22.06
N SER A 58 47.75 1.88 -23.25
CA SER A 58 47.02 0.71 -23.76
C SER A 58 47.90 -0.54 -23.89
N GLY A 59 47.36 -1.72 -23.60
CA GLY A 59 48.01 -3.01 -23.84
C GLY A 59 47.02 -4.18 -23.87
N SER A 60 46.73 -4.66 -25.07
CA SER A 60 46.07 -5.94 -25.37
C SER A 60 47.02 -7.12 -25.14
N GLY A 61 46.50 -8.26 -24.66
CA GLY A 61 47.27 -9.51 -24.63
C GLY A 61 46.61 -10.64 -23.82
N MET A 62 45.98 -11.59 -24.51
CA MET A 62 45.69 -12.93 -23.98
C MET A 62 46.99 -13.74 -23.98
N SER A 63 47.28 -14.50 -22.93
CA SER A 63 47.83 -15.88 -23.02
C SER A 63 48.17 -16.46 -21.64
N GLY A 64 47.51 -17.58 -21.31
CA GLY A 64 48.09 -18.81 -20.77
C GLY A 64 48.92 -18.74 -19.49
N GLY A 65 48.34 -19.27 -18.41
CA GLY A 65 49.07 -19.65 -17.20
C GLY A 65 48.24 -20.58 -16.34
N ASP A 66 48.37 -21.90 -16.58
CA ASP A 66 47.95 -22.95 -15.65
C ASP A 66 48.81 -22.84 -14.38
N GLY A 67 48.29 -22.11 -13.39
CA GLY A 67 48.87 -21.96 -12.07
C GLY A 67 47.78 -22.25 -11.05
N GLY A 68 47.83 -23.46 -10.47
CA GLY A 68 46.87 -23.93 -9.48
C GLY A 68 46.70 -22.96 -8.32
N MET A 69 45.54 -22.32 -8.27
CA MET A 69 44.96 -21.80 -7.05
C MET A 69 43.94 -22.84 -6.59
N SER A 70 44.38 -23.73 -5.72
CA SER A 70 43.49 -24.29 -4.69
C SER A 70 43.14 -23.13 -3.75
N GLY A 71 42.33 -22.21 -4.27
CA GLY A 71 41.63 -21.22 -3.47
C GLY A 71 40.40 -21.97 -2.97
N SER A 72 40.39 -22.25 -1.67
CA SER A 72 39.21 -22.69 -0.94
C SER A 72 38.02 -21.91 -1.48
N GLY A 73 37.15 -22.58 -2.23
CA GLY A 73 35.85 -22.04 -2.58
C GLY A 73 35.22 -21.70 -1.25
N GLY A 74 35.17 -20.42 -0.91
CA GLY A 74 34.34 -19.95 0.17
C GLY A 74 32.95 -20.34 -0.25
N VAL A 75 32.49 -21.51 0.20
CA VAL A 75 31.08 -21.83 0.25
C VAL A 75 30.53 -20.61 0.98
N GLY A 76 29.73 -19.81 0.27
CA GLY A 76 29.02 -18.71 0.92
C GLY A 76 28.32 -19.25 2.17
N PRO A 77 27.96 -18.38 3.13
CA PRO A 77 27.12 -18.82 4.25
C PRO A 77 25.97 -19.66 3.70
N GLU A 78 25.65 -20.78 4.38
CA GLU A 78 24.47 -21.56 4.00
C GLU A 78 23.27 -20.62 3.96
N PRO A 79 22.46 -20.67 2.88
CA PRO A 79 21.38 -19.73 2.69
C PRO A 79 20.37 -19.85 3.83
N THR A 80 20.06 -18.73 4.48
CA THR A 80 19.02 -18.68 5.51
C THR A 80 18.14 -17.45 5.30
N CYS A 81 16.85 -17.58 5.61
CA CYS A 81 15.85 -16.53 5.44
C CYS A 81 15.95 -15.36 6.45
N THR A 82 17.14 -15.13 7.02
CA THR A 82 17.41 -14.11 8.06
C THR A 82 18.88 -13.65 8.08
N ASP A 83 19.67 -13.98 7.06
CA ASP A 83 21.11 -13.65 7.03
C ASP A 83 21.42 -12.27 6.43
N GLY A 84 20.39 -11.55 5.95
CA GLY A 84 20.50 -10.23 5.36
C GLY A 84 21.00 -10.24 3.93
N ILE A 85 21.11 -11.42 3.30
CA ILE A 85 21.69 -11.58 1.96
C ILE A 85 20.71 -12.35 1.10
N ARG A 86 20.24 -11.72 0.01
CA ARG A 86 19.47 -12.45 -1.01
C ARG A 86 20.29 -13.58 -1.62
N ASN A 87 20.02 -14.82 -1.21
CA ASN A 87 20.76 -16.01 -1.63
C ASN A 87 19.84 -17.24 -1.77
N GLY A 88 20.39 -18.40 -2.13
CA GLY A 88 19.59 -19.62 -2.33
C GLY A 88 18.47 -19.44 -3.36
N ASP A 89 17.24 -19.79 -2.96
CA ASP A 89 16.02 -19.67 -3.78
C ASP A 89 15.19 -18.40 -3.50
N GLU A 90 15.72 -17.47 -2.69
CA GLU A 90 15.02 -16.26 -2.31
C GLU A 90 14.71 -15.35 -3.50
N THR A 91 13.56 -14.69 -3.41
CA THR A 91 13.11 -13.74 -4.43
C THR A 91 13.26 -12.30 -3.96
N GLY A 92 13.22 -12.02 -2.65
CA GLY A 92 13.70 -10.80 -2.01
C GLY A 92 14.90 -11.08 -1.10
N THR A 93 15.32 -10.13 -0.26
CA THR A 93 16.35 -10.41 0.77
C THR A 93 15.66 -11.07 1.95
N ASP A 94 16.10 -12.26 2.36
CA ASP A 94 15.52 -12.99 3.50
C ASP A 94 14.03 -13.37 3.31
N CYS A 95 13.54 -13.41 2.07
CA CYS A 95 12.13 -13.68 1.78
C CYS A 95 11.87 -14.26 0.37
N GLY A 96 10.72 -14.91 0.25
CA GLY A 96 10.22 -15.50 -0.98
C GLY A 96 10.95 -16.78 -1.38
N GLY A 97 10.51 -17.39 -2.48
CA GLY A 97 10.91 -18.75 -2.82
C GLY A 97 10.20 -19.80 -1.95
N PRO A 98 10.53 -21.08 -2.13
CA PRO A 98 9.78 -22.19 -1.52
C PRO A 98 10.05 -22.38 -0.02
N GLU A 99 11.21 -21.92 0.49
CA GLU A 99 11.66 -22.20 1.86
C GLU A 99 11.48 -21.01 2.80
N CYS A 100 11.36 -19.78 2.28
CA CYS A 100 11.26 -18.56 3.09
C CYS A 100 9.82 -18.01 3.16
N GLY A 101 9.57 -17.20 4.18
CA GLY A 101 8.31 -16.47 4.30
C GLY A 101 8.08 -15.52 3.13
N ARG A 102 6.84 -15.12 2.92
CA ARG A 102 6.50 -14.19 1.84
C ARG A 102 7.22 -12.84 2.02
N CYS A 103 7.52 -12.20 0.92
CA CYS A 103 8.12 -10.88 0.82
C CYS A 103 7.08 -9.77 1.07
N ALA A 104 7.54 -8.73 1.77
CA ALA A 104 6.80 -7.48 1.93
C ALA A 104 6.81 -6.67 0.62
N ASN A 105 6.00 -5.62 0.54
CA ASN A 105 5.99 -4.77 -0.65
C ASN A 105 7.36 -4.13 -0.92
N GLY A 106 7.69 -3.95 -2.20
CA GLY A 106 8.97 -3.45 -2.70
C GLY A 106 10.12 -4.45 -2.65
N GLN A 107 9.93 -5.63 -2.03
CA GLN A 107 10.89 -6.72 -2.08
C GLN A 107 10.75 -7.52 -3.37
N GLY A 108 11.82 -8.18 -3.79
CA GLY A 108 11.81 -8.94 -5.03
C GLY A 108 10.88 -10.15 -5.00
N CYS A 109 10.39 -10.55 -6.17
CA CYS A 109 9.49 -11.68 -6.34
C CYS A 109 9.69 -12.34 -7.71
N LYS A 110 9.24 -13.58 -7.86
CA LYS A 110 9.14 -14.29 -9.16
C LYS A 110 7.71 -14.73 -9.46
N SER A 111 6.88 -14.86 -8.43
CA SER A 111 5.51 -15.35 -8.47
C SER A 111 4.66 -14.66 -7.41
N ASN A 112 3.34 -14.68 -7.57
CA ASN A 112 2.41 -14.10 -6.61
C ASN A 112 2.54 -14.72 -5.21
N ASP A 113 2.91 -16.00 -5.11
CA ASP A 113 3.12 -16.68 -3.84
C ASP A 113 4.31 -16.14 -3.05
N ASP A 114 5.27 -15.51 -3.73
CA ASP A 114 6.39 -14.87 -3.07
C ASP A 114 5.96 -13.65 -2.25
N CYS A 115 4.77 -13.08 -2.47
CA CYS A 115 4.39 -11.80 -1.89
C CYS A 115 3.28 -11.94 -0.84
N PHE A 116 3.39 -11.21 0.28
CA PHE A 116 2.29 -11.10 1.25
C PHE A 116 1.05 -10.46 0.62
N SER A 117 1.26 -9.55 -0.32
CA SER A 117 0.21 -8.95 -1.14
C SER A 117 -0.40 -9.90 -2.16
N GLN A 118 0.17 -11.10 -2.34
CA GLN A 118 -0.16 -12.04 -3.41
C GLN A 118 0.06 -11.46 -4.82
N ARG A 119 0.93 -10.46 -4.96
CA ARG A 119 1.17 -9.82 -6.25
C ARG A 119 2.63 -9.54 -6.49
N CYS A 120 3.17 -10.28 -7.44
CA CYS A 120 4.47 -9.99 -8.01
C CYS A 120 4.29 -9.16 -9.28
N HIS A 121 4.83 -7.94 -9.30
CA HIS A 121 4.79 -7.12 -10.50
C HIS A 121 5.80 -7.66 -11.52
N THR A 122 5.32 -8.14 -12.66
CA THR A 122 6.16 -8.89 -13.61
C THR A 122 7.17 -8.03 -14.37
N LEU A 123 7.01 -6.71 -14.38
CA LEU A 123 7.97 -5.79 -15.01
C LEU A 123 9.11 -5.46 -14.05
N ASP A 124 8.78 -5.03 -12.84
CA ASP A 124 9.76 -4.58 -11.84
C ASP A 124 10.27 -5.72 -10.95
N HIS A 125 9.63 -6.89 -11.01
CA HIS A 125 9.90 -8.08 -10.20
C HIS A 125 9.87 -7.78 -8.71
N ASP A 126 8.94 -6.94 -8.27
CA ASP A 126 8.74 -6.56 -6.88
C ASP A 126 7.31 -6.85 -6.39
N CYS A 127 7.19 -7.09 -5.09
CA CYS A 127 5.90 -7.27 -4.46
C CYS A 127 5.17 -5.93 -4.38
N GLN A 128 3.98 -5.85 -4.96
CA GLN A 128 3.17 -4.65 -4.91
C GLN A 128 1.84 -4.95 -4.23
N THR A 129 1.21 -3.97 -3.61
CA THR A 129 -0.22 -4.13 -3.29
C THR A 129 -1.06 -3.96 -4.53
N GLY A 130 -2.24 -4.57 -4.57
CA GLY A 130 -3.27 -4.25 -5.55
C GLY A 130 -4.31 -3.26 -5.02
N LEU A 131 -4.19 -2.83 -3.76
CA LEU A 131 -5.13 -1.94 -3.08
C LEU A 131 -4.53 -0.56 -2.86
N ALA A 132 -5.32 0.47 -3.13
CA ALA A 132 -5.04 1.85 -2.77
C ALA A 132 -6.17 2.45 -1.94
N VAL A 133 -5.82 3.36 -1.02
CA VAL A 133 -6.81 4.19 -0.35
C VAL A 133 -6.98 5.47 -1.15
N GLN A 134 -8.23 5.77 -1.49
CA GLN A 134 -8.61 7.12 -1.88
C GLN A 134 -9.35 7.80 -0.73
N CYS A 135 -9.05 9.07 -0.50
CA CYS A 135 -9.75 9.86 0.48
C CYS A 135 -9.99 11.30 0.02
N ARG A 136 -10.89 11.97 0.75
CA ARG A 136 -11.06 13.41 0.73
C ARG A 136 -11.52 13.90 2.09
N CYS A 137 -11.26 15.17 2.38
CA CYS A 137 -11.95 15.85 3.46
C CYS A 137 -13.46 15.95 3.10
N ALA A 138 -14.32 15.56 4.03
CA ALA A 138 -15.77 15.52 3.86
C ALA A 138 -16.47 16.44 4.87
N MET A 139 -15.91 17.64 5.05
CA MET A 139 -16.47 18.64 5.95
C MET A 139 -17.63 19.42 5.31
N GLY A 140 -18.36 20.19 6.12
CA GLY A 140 -19.56 20.93 5.72
C GLY A 140 -19.36 21.92 4.56
N SER A 141 -18.11 22.31 4.27
CA SER A 141 -17.75 23.09 3.08
C SER A 141 -16.30 22.84 2.64
N THR A 142 -15.98 23.20 1.40
CA THR A 142 -14.58 23.26 0.91
C THR A 142 -13.75 24.23 1.75
N ASN A 143 -14.35 25.30 2.29
CA ASN A 143 -13.64 26.25 3.12
C ASN A 143 -13.19 25.61 4.44
N ASP A 144 -14.04 24.78 5.04
CA ASP A 144 -13.72 24.03 6.26
C ASP A 144 -12.65 22.98 6.00
N CYS A 145 -12.64 22.39 4.79
CA CYS A 145 -11.53 21.55 4.34
C CYS A 145 -10.18 22.24 4.34
N LEU A 146 -10.12 23.42 3.73
CA LEU A 146 -8.86 24.12 3.49
C LEU A 146 -8.38 24.91 4.71
N ASN A 147 -9.31 25.40 5.54
CA ASN A 147 -9.00 26.31 6.65
C ASN A 147 -9.36 25.74 8.03
N GLY A 148 -9.98 24.56 8.08
CA GLY A 148 -10.35 23.87 9.30
C GLY A 148 -11.78 24.09 9.72
N SER A 149 -12.25 23.12 10.50
CA SER A 149 -13.57 23.09 11.11
C SER A 149 -13.42 23.20 12.62
N PRO A 150 -14.18 24.10 13.28
CA PRO A 150 -14.15 24.17 14.73
C PRO A 150 -14.94 23.04 15.41
N LEU A 151 -15.61 22.17 14.64
CA LEU A 151 -16.57 21.21 15.17
C LEU A 151 -16.07 19.76 15.16
N ARG A 152 -15.42 19.33 14.07
CA ARG A 152 -14.96 17.96 13.85
C ARG A 152 -14.16 17.85 12.55
N THR A 153 -13.24 16.88 12.51
CA THR A 153 -12.62 16.40 11.27
C THR A 153 -13.46 15.27 10.69
N GLN A 154 -13.80 15.37 9.41
CA GLN A 154 -14.50 14.33 8.67
C GLN A 154 -13.71 13.96 7.42
N VAL A 155 -13.44 12.67 7.23
CA VAL A 155 -12.69 12.13 6.10
C VAL A 155 -13.52 11.02 5.47
N GLU A 156 -13.82 11.15 4.18
CA GLU A 156 -14.37 10.05 3.41
C GLU A 156 -13.23 9.25 2.80
N VAL A 157 -13.26 7.94 2.99
CA VAL A 157 -12.30 6.99 2.42
C VAL A 157 -13.02 5.96 1.57
N ARG A 158 -12.34 5.41 0.56
CA ARG A 158 -12.72 4.19 -0.15
C ARG A 158 -11.47 3.43 -0.56
N ILE A 159 -11.61 2.12 -0.71
CA ILE A 159 -10.53 1.27 -1.21
C ILE A 159 -10.73 1.05 -2.70
N VAL A 160 -9.66 1.15 -3.47
CA VAL A 160 -9.62 0.89 -4.90
C VAL A 160 -8.77 -0.34 -5.13
N ASN A 161 -9.27 -1.28 -5.94
CA ASN A 161 -8.49 -2.39 -6.45
C ASN A 161 -7.93 -2.02 -7.83
N PHE A 162 -6.63 -1.74 -7.92
CA PHE A 162 -5.94 -1.48 -9.18
C PHE A 162 -5.21 -2.73 -9.72
N SER A 163 -5.41 -3.85 -9.06
CA SER A 163 -4.89 -5.15 -9.45
C SER A 163 -5.70 -5.75 -10.61
N ASP A 164 -5.14 -6.75 -11.28
CA ASP A 164 -5.80 -7.54 -12.32
C ASP A 164 -6.59 -8.73 -11.78
N GLU A 165 -6.60 -8.95 -10.46
CA GLU A 165 -7.36 -10.00 -9.78
C GLU A 165 -8.32 -9.44 -8.72
N PRO A 166 -9.43 -10.14 -8.41
CA PRO A 166 -10.31 -9.76 -7.31
C PRO A 166 -9.59 -9.86 -5.96
N ILE A 167 -9.78 -8.87 -5.09
CA ILE A 167 -9.15 -8.85 -3.75
C ILE A 167 -10.24 -8.93 -2.69
N ASP A 168 -10.15 -9.96 -1.86
CA ASP A 168 -10.98 -10.08 -0.65
C ASP A 168 -10.48 -9.11 0.42
N LEU A 169 -11.40 -8.32 0.97
CA LEU A 169 -11.09 -7.38 2.04
C LEU A 169 -10.99 -8.06 3.40
N GLU A 170 -11.45 -9.29 3.58
CA GLU A 170 -11.35 -9.98 4.87
C GLU A 170 -9.90 -9.96 5.42
N GLY A 171 -9.78 -9.49 6.67
CA GLY A 171 -8.49 -9.37 7.37
C GLY A 171 -7.61 -8.21 6.90
N VAL A 172 -8.10 -7.36 5.99
CA VAL A 172 -7.49 -6.05 5.72
C VAL A 172 -7.87 -5.10 6.86
N VAL A 173 -6.93 -4.27 7.28
CA VAL A 173 -7.08 -3.27 8.33
C VAL A 173 -6.73 -1.91 7.76
N LEU A 174 -7.69 -0.99 7.75
CA LEU A 174 -7.45 0.42 7.48
C LEU A 174 -7.01 1.12 8.76
N ARG A 175 -5.93 1.92 8.66
CA ARG A 175 -5.44 2.74 9.77
C ARG A 175 -5.48 4.22 9.42
N TYR A 176 -6.17 4.98 10.24
CA TYR A 176 -6.18 6.44 10.19
C TYR A 176 -5.47 6.99 11.43
N TYR A 177 -4.35 7.69 11.22
CA TYR A 177 -3.48 8.22 12.25
C TYR A 177 -3.82 9.68 12.57
N PHE A 178 -4.02 9.96 13.85
CA PHE A 178 -4.44 11.27 14.35
C PHE A 178 -3.70 11.64 15.63
N ALA A 179 -3.66 12.95 15.93
CA ALA A 179 -3.05 13.45 17.15
C ALA A 179 -4.05 13.33 18.30
N PRO A 180 -3.69 12.73 19.44
CA PRO A 180 -4.58 12.60 20.61
C PRO A 180 -4.56 13.87 21.45
N GLU A 181 -4.93 15.01 20.88
CA GLU A 181 -5.11 16.20 21.70
C GLU A 181 -6.37 16.00 22.56
N ASN A 182 -6.33 16.35 23.85
CA ASN A 182 -7.54 16.53 24.67
C ASN A 182 -8.58 15.38 24.68
N ASN A 183 -8.16 14.11 24.60
CA ASN A 183 -9.04 12.93 24.59
C ASN A 183 -9.86 12.75 23.30
N ASP A 184 -9.36 13.26 22.18
CA ASP A 184 -9.96 13.06 20.85
C ASP A 184 -10.11 11.56 20.52
N GLN A 185 -11.22 11.21 19.88
CA GLN A 185 -11.52 9.85 19.43
C GLN A 185 -11.91 9.84 17.96
N ALA A 186 -11.20 9.03 17.17
CA ALA A 186 -11.58 8.76 15.79
C ALA A 186 -12.46 7.51 15.71
N GLU A 187 -13.54 7.55 14.94
CA GLU A 187 -14.46 6.43 14.73
C GLU A 187 -14.96 6.31 13.29
N CYS A 188 -15.50 5.15 12.95
CA CYS A 188 -16.34 5.01 11.76
C CYS A 188 -17.70 5.62 12.07
N ALA A 189 -18.00 6.77 11.46
CA ALA A 189 -19.29 7.45 11.64
C ALA A 189 -20.37 6.89 10.70
N MET A 190 -19.98 6.50 9.50
CA MET A 190 -20.89 5.92 8.51
C MET A 190 -20.11 5.06 7.52
N SER A 191 -20.70 3.97 7.04
CA SER A 191 -20.12 3.23 5.91
C SER A 191 -21.22 2.75 4.98
N GLY A 192 -20.98 2.91 3.67
CA GLY A 192 -21.82 2.34 2.62
C GLY A 192 -21.47 0.88 2.28
N LEU A 193 -20.48 0.29 2.94
CA LEU A 193 -20.16 -1.12 2.80
C LEU A 193 -21.27 -2.00 3.43
N PRO A 194 -21.43 -3.26 2.97
CA PRO A 194 -22.30 -4.21 3.65
C PRO A 194 -21.90 -4.33 5.14
N GLY A 195 -22.89 -4.37 6.01
CA GLY A 195 -22.69 -4.33 7.47
C GLY A 195 -22.44 -2.94 8.05
N GLY A 196 -22.27 -1.90 7.22
CA GLY A 196 -21.99 -0.54 7.70
C GLY A 196 -20.72 -0.49 8.57
N CYS A 197 -20.72 0.38 9.58
CA CYS A 197 -19.61 0.41 10.54
C CYS A 197 -19.55 -0.83 11.44
N ASP A 198 -20.66 -1.54 11.65
CA ASP A 198 -20.71 -2.78 12.45
C ASP A 198 -20.03 -3.96 11.73
N GLY A 199 -20.01 -3.91 10.39
CA GLY A 199 -19.31 -4.87 9.54
C GLY A 199 -17.78 -4.71 9.56
N MET A 200 -17.26 -3.63 10.15
CA MET A 200 -15.84 -3.40 10.37
C MET A 200 -15.52 -3.54 11.86
N ARG A 201 -14.62 -4.45 12.21
CA ARG A 201 -14.23 -4.64 13.60
C ARG A 201 -13.22 -3.58 14.01
N ARG A 202 -13.50 -2.86 15.09
CA ARG A 202 -12.49 -2.03 15.76
C ARG A 202 -11.48 -2.94 16.43
N VAL A 203 -10.20 -2.83 16.06
CA VAL A 203 -9.15 -3.68 16.63
C VAL A 203 -8.78 -3.11 18.00
N GLU A 204 -9.36 -3.68 19.06
CA GLU A 204 -9.20 -3.13 20.42
C GLU A 204 -7.88 -3.57 21.10
N GLN A 205 -7.14 -4.52 20.51
CA GLN A 205 -5.87 -5.04 21.03
C GLN A 205 -5.03 -5.63 19.90
N ARG A 206 -3.76 -5.16 19.67
CA ARG A 206 -2.56 -5.89 19.14
C ARG A 206 -1.49 -4.96 18.49
N PRO A 207 -0.36 -5.50 17.97
CA PRO A 207 0.96 -5.67 18.56
C PRO A 207 1.98 -4.58 18.14
N HIS A 208 1.51 -3.48 17.55
CA HIS A 208 2.35 -2.40 17.07
C HIS A 208 1.69 -1.11 17.52
N GLU A 209 2.01 -0.72 18.75
CA GLU A 209 1.64 0.58 19.28
C GLU A 209 2.15 1.63 18.28
N PRO A 210 1.31 2.58 17.84
CA PRO A 210 1.81 3.65 16.98
C PRO A 210 2.99 4.35 17.65
N PRO A 211 3.85 5.06 16.90
CA PRO A 211 4.92 5.86 17.47
C PRO A 211 4.40 6.73 18.64
N ALA A 212 5.21 6.88 19.69
CA ALA A 212 4.81 7.60 20.89
C ALA A 212 4.21 8.97 20.54
N GLY A 213 2.96 9.22 20.97
CA GLY A 213 2.24 10.46 20.67
C GLY A 213 1.32 10.43 19.44
N THR A 214 1.24 9.31 18.71
CA THR A 214 0.27 9.11 17.62
C THR A 214 -0.80 8.10 18.02
N HIS A 215 -2.06 8.36 17.69
CA HIS A 215 -3.14 7.38 17.82
C HIS A 215 -3.60 6.91 16.45
N ALA A 216 -4.12 5.70 16.36
CA ALA A 216 -4.67 5.16 15.12
C ALA A 216 -6.10 4.63 15.36
N LEU A 217 -7.04 5.03 14.51
CA LEU A 217 -8.27 4.28 14.31
C LEU A 217 -7.96 3.10 13.40
N GLU A 218 -8.20 1.89 13.90
CA GLU A 218 -8.06 0.65 13.14
C GLU A 218 -9.43 0.07 12.81
N LEU A 219 -9.72 -0.06 11.51
CA LEU A 219 -10.94 -0.68 10.99
C LEU A 219 -10.57 -1.95 10.23
N GLU A 220 -10.84 -3.10 10.82
CA GLU A 220 -10.65 -4.40 10.17
C GLU A 220 -11.90 -4.77 9.36
N PHE A 221 -11.72 -5.01 8.08
CA PHE A 221 -12.78 -5.48 7.19
C PHE A 221 -13.07 -6.97 7.45
N SER A 222 -14.35 -7.30 7.54
CA SER A 222 -14.83 -8.67 7.70
C SER A 222 -15.18 -9.30 6.35
N ALA A 223 -15.44 -10.61 6.33
CA ALA A 223 -15.94 -11.33 5.17
C ALA A 223 -17.23 -10.71 4.57
N GLU A 224 -18.03 -9.99 5.37
CA GLU A 224 -19.25 -9.33 4.89
C GLU A 224 -18.95 -8.15 3.95
N ASN A 225 -17.79 -7.50 4.12
CA ASN A 225 -17.40 -6.38 3.26
C ASN A 225 -17.03 -6.85 1.84
N GLY A 226 -16.77 -8.15 1.67
CA GLY A 226 -16.71 -8.83 0.39
C GLY A 226 -15.44 -8.57 -0.43
N VAL A 227 -15.56 -8.85 -1.72
CA VAL A 227 -14.46 -8.83 -2.68
C VAL A 227 -14.57 -7.61 -3.58
N VAL A 228 -13.46 -6.90 -3.77
CA VAL A 228 -13.36 -5.80 -4.74
C VAL A 228 -12.78 -6.35 -6.04
N ALA A 229 -13.52 -6.24 -7.15
CA ALA A 229 -13.06 -6.70 -8.45
C ALA A 229 -11.95 -5.80 -9.05
N PRO A 230 -11.17 -6.29 -10.02
CA PRO A 230 -10.17 -5.48 -10.74
C PRO A 230 -10.75 -4.16 -11.27
N GLY A 231 -10.09 -3.04 -10.97
CA GLY A 231 -10.49 -1.70 -11.40
C GLY A 231 -11.71 -1.11 -10.65
N GLU A 232 -12.32 -1.86 -9.74
CA GLU A 232 -13.45 -1.41 -8.95
C GLU A 232 -13.01 -0.79 -7.62
N MET A 233 -13.97 -0.17 -6.95
CA MET A 233 -13.78 0.48 -5.66
C MET A 233 -14.92 0.16 -4.70
N THR A 234 -14.63 0.23 -3.41
CA THR A 234 -15.65 0.10 -2.38
C THR A 234 -16.60 1.29 -2.37
N ALA A 235 -17.75 1.11 -1.73
CA ALA A 235 -18.51 2.23 -1.20
C ALA A 235 -17.64 3.04 -0.20
N THR A 236 -18.04 4.29 0.04
CA THR A 236 -17.31 5.17 0.95
C THR A 236 -17.58 4.83 2.41
N THR A 237 -16.55 5.04 3.23
CA THR A 237 -16.63 5.05 4.68
C THR A 237 -16.27 6.45 5.17
N LEU A 238 -17.10 7.02 6.03
CA LEU A 238 -16.88 8.28 6.70
C LEU A 238 -16.20 8.00 8.05
N ILE A 239 -14.98 8.49 8.18
CA ILE A 239 -14.25 8.55 9.44
C ILE A 239 -14.50 9.92 10.05
N GLU A 240 -14.84 9.94 11.32
CA GLU A 240 -15.02 11.17 12.10
C GLU A 240 -14.04 11.15 13.26
N VAL A 241 -13.32 12.26 13.44
CA VAL A 241 -12.53 12.52 14.64
C VAL A 241 -13.32 13.49 15.50
N VAL A 242 -13.81 13.01 16.62
CA VAL A 242 -14.61 13.76 17.60
C VAL A 242 -13.67 14.30 18.68
N GLY A 243 -13.67 15.62 18.86
CA GLY A 243 -12.68 16.34 19.64
C GLY A 243 -12.92 17.84 19.73
N GLN A 244 -12.07 18.58 20.47
CA GLN A 244 -12.01 20.06 20.43
C GLN A 244 -11.58 20.54 19.01
N PRO A 245 -11.68 21.84 18.64
CA PRO A 245 -11.50 22.26 17.25
C PRO A 245 -10.20 21.73 16.64
N THR A 246 -10.34 20.76 15.74
CA THR A 246 -9.25 20.13 15.02
C THR A 246 -8.61 21.17 14.11
N LEU A 247 -7.40 21.61 14.46
CA LEU A 247 -6.62 22.47 13.59
C LEU A 247 -6.21 21.68 12.35
N PRO A 248 -6.39 22.22 11.13
CA PRO A 248 -5.89 21.58 9.92
C PRO A 248 -4.40 21.29 10.03
N GLY A 249 -4.02 20.04 9.80
CA GLY A 249 -2.63 19.64 9.66
C GLY A 249 -1.95 19.11 10.92
N ASN A 250 -2.67 18.91 12.03
CA ASN A 250 -2.10 18.19 13.17
C ASN A 250 -2.21 16.66 13.02
N ASP A 251 -3.31 16.18 12.43
CA ASP A 251 -3.50 14.76 12.19
C ASP A 251 -2.61 14.29 11.05
N TYR A 252 -1.84 13.23 11.29
CA TYR A 252 -0.94 12.68 10.28
C TYR A 252 -1.72 12.30 9.01
N SER A 253 -2.82 11.56 9.13
CA SER A 253 -3.59 11.08 7.99
C SER A 253 -4.49 12.12 7.33
N PHE A 254 -4.68 13.30 7.92
CA PHE A 254 -5.57 14.31 7.37
C PHE A 254 -4.91 15.09 6.23
N GLU A 255 -5.55 15.07 5.05
CA GLU A 255 -5.16 15.88 3.90
C GLU A 255 -6.24 16.91 3.57
N GLN A 256 -5.82 18.16 3.32
CA GLN A 256 -6.71 19.27 2.95
C GLN A 256 -7.15 19.18 1.48
N ASN A 257 -7.71 18.04 1.09
CA ASN A 257 -8.08 17.77 -0.29
C ASN A 257 -9.60 17.53 -0.41
N PRO A 258 -10.36 18.44 -1.05
CA PRO A 258 -11.83 18.32 -1.19
C PRO A 258 -12.28 17.32 -2.27
N THR A 259 -11.34 16.76 -3.03
CA THR A 259 -11.62 15.82 -4.12
C THR A 259 -11.07 14.45 -3.78
N MET A 260 -11.78 13.37 -4.14
CA MET A 260 -11.26 12.01 -3.93
C MET A 260 -9.96 11.83 -4.70
N ARG A 261 -8.85 11.56 -3.99
CA ARG A 261 -7.54 11.24 -4.56
C ARG A 261 -6.87 10.16 -3.73
N ALA A 262 -5.76 9.62 -4.21
CA ALA A 262 -4.93 8.71 -3.44
C ALA A 262 -4.44 9.41 -2.16
N CYS A 263 -4.56 8.75 -1.02
CA CYS A 263 -4.07 9.22 0.26
C CYS A 263 -3.09 8.19 0.80
N GLU A 264 -1.81 8.53 0.78
CA GLU A 264 -0.73 7.62 1.18
C GLU A 264 -0.54 7.62 2.69
N ARG A 265 -1.02 8.66 3.38
CA ARG A 265 -0.91 8.78 4.84
C ARG A 265 -2.02 8.05 5.60
N ILE A 266 -2.91 7.35 4.89
CA ILE A 266 -3.87 6.37 5.44
C ILE A 266 -3.40 5.01 4.98
N THR A 267 -3.06 4.12 5.92
CA THR A 267 -2.45 2.85 5.56
C THR A 267 -3.47 1.71 5.51
N LEU A 268 -3.17 0.72 4.67
CA LEU A 268 -3.83 -0.59 4.74
C LEU A 268 -2.79 -1.60 5.20
N HIS A 269 -3.20 -2.48 6.10
CA HIS A 269 -2.43 -3.65 6.51
C HIS A 269 -3.25 -4.91 6.24
N ARG A 270 -2.58 -6.03 5.97
CA ARG A 270 -3.23 -7.35 5.95
C ARG A 270 -2.76 -8.14 7.17
N ILE A 271 -3.69 -8.65 7.96
CA ILE A 271 -3.38 -9.52 9.08
C ILE A 271 -2.94 -10.89 8.54
N THR A 272 -1.78 -11.34 9.01
CA THR A 272 -1.22 -12.67 8.77
C THR A 272 -0.99 -13.36 10.10
N GLU A 273 -0.57 -14.64 10.06
CA GLU A 273 -0.17 -15.38 11.26
C GLU A 273 1.03 -14.74 11.98
N SER A 274 1.88 -14.01 11.26
CA SER A 274 3.07 -13.32 11.76
C SER A 274 2.83 -11.86 12.20
N GLY A 275 1.64 -11.30 11.98
CA GLY A 275 1.29 -9.93 12.35
C GLY A 275 0.62 -9.15 11.22
N GLY A 276 0.55 -7.82 11.34
CA GLY A 276 -0.01 -6.96 10.29
C GLY A 276 1.06 -6.53 9.29
N VAL A 277 0.93 -6.94 8.03
CA VAL A 277 1.85 -6.53 6.93
C VAL A 277 1.30 -5.29 6.26
N LEU A 278 2.12 -4.24 6.12
CA LEU A 278 1.75 -3.03 5.37
C LEU A 278 1.51 -3.39 3.90
N VAL A 279 0.31 -3.10 3.41
CA VAL A 279 -0.03 -3.26 2.00
C VAL A 279 -0.16 -1.92 1.29
N TRP A 280 -0.67 -0.85 1.90
CA TRP A 280 -0.74 0.46 1.24
C TRP A 280 -0.32 1.59 2.18
N GLY A 281 0.26 2.63 1.60
CA GLY A 281 0.56 3.90 2.26
C GLY A 281 1.85 3.88 3.06
N GLU A 282 2.09 4.98 3.77
CA GLU A 282 3.27 5.21 4.59
C GLU A 282 2.82 5.52 6.03
N PRO A 283 3.14 4.64 7.01
CA PRO A 283 2.84 4.90 8.40
C PRO A 283 3.67 6.08 8.93
N PRO A 284 3.25 6.74 10.02
CA PRO A 284 4.05 7.79 10.64
C PRO A 284 5.47 7.30 10.99
N PRO A 285 6.49 8.14 10.84
CA PRO A 285 7.86 7.77 11.18
C PRO A 285 7.97 7.35 12.66
N THR A 286 8.81 6.35 12.91
CA THR A 286 9.19 5.93 14.27
C THR A 286 10.45 6.68 14.67
N ASP A 287 10.45 7.32 15.84
CA ASP A 287 11.63 8.00 16.40
C ASP A 287 12.71 7.03 16.90
#